data_AF-A0A960DVH0-F1
#
_entry.id   AF-A0A960DVH0-F1
#
_cell.length_a   1.000
_cell.length_b   1.000
_cell.length_c   1.000
_cell.angle_alpha   90.00
_cell.angle_beta   90.00
_cell.angle_gamma   90.00
#
_symmetry.space_group_name_H-M   'P 1'
#
loop_
_entity.id
_entity.type
_entity.pdbx_description
1 polymer ?
#
loop_
_entity_poly.entity_id
_entity_poly.type
_entity_poly.pdbx_seq_one_letter_code
_entity_poly.pdbx_strand_id
1 'polypeptide(L)'
;MSDPTPTNAADRLTEGIDELHVPEPSADAESLLLKLGVALPIIGVVLILLAYWNASGSKYVADQVPMLLSGGVLGLGLAIIGLGLFLRFSLARLLRFWLARLIVEQQEQTDRVVEALGRIEAKLGE
;
A
#
# COMPACT_ATOMS: atom_id res chain seq x y z
N MET A 1 16.53 -42.06 -4.31
CA MET A 1 15.67 -40.95 -4.71
C MET A 1 16.51 -39.71 -4.50
N SER A 2 17.13 -39.21 -5.58
CA SER A 2 18.19 -38.21 -5.52
C SER A 2 17.58 -36.89 -5.99
N ASP A 3 17.51 -35.89 -5.13
CA ASP A 3 17.07 -34.56 -5.52
C ASP A 3 18.10 -33.95 -6.49
N PRO A 4 17.69 -33.47 -7.68
CA PRO A 4 18.61 -32.79 -8.58
C PRO A 4 19.02 -31.46 -7.94
N THR A 5 20.32 -31.30 -7.65
CA THR A 5 20.88 -30.03 -7.20
C THR A 5 20.53 -28.93 -8.23
N PRO A 6 19.81 -27.87 -7.84
CA PRO A 6 19.35 -26.84 -8.77
C PRO A 6 20.56 -26.18 -9.45
N THR A 7 20.63 -26.32 -10.77
CA THR A 7 21.80 -25.94 -11.58
C THR A 7 21.84 -24.43 -11.86
N ASN A 8 20.72 -23.72 -11.66
CA ASN A 8 20.56 -22.29 -11.91
C ASN A 8 20.10 -21.55 -10.63
N ALA A 9 20.58 -20.31 -10.44
CA ALA A 9 20.12 -19.42 -9.37
C ALA A 9 18.61 -19.11 -9.44
N ALA A 10 18.02 -19.13 -10.65
CA ALA A 10 16.58 -19.00 -10.84
C ALA A 10 15.82 -20.17 -10.20
N ASP A 11 16.30 -21.41 -10.39
CA ASP A 11 15.63 -22.61 -9.85
C ASP A 11 15.67 -22.63 -8.32
N ARG A 12 16.80 -22.26 -7.71
CA ARG A 12 16.91 -22.10 -6.25
C ARG A 12 15.98 -21.03 -5.69
N LEU A 13 15.80 -19.94 -6.42
CA LEU A 13 14.89 -18.88 -6.01
C LEU A 13 13.43 -19.34 -6.12
N THR A 14 13.07 -20.05 -7.20
CA THR A 14 11.74 -20.64 -7.36
C THR A 14 11.44 -21.64 -6.26
N GLU A 15 12.38 -22.54 -5.95
CA GLU A 15 12.25 -23.53 -4.88
C GLU A 15 12.09 -22.87 -3.49
N GLY A 16 12.89 -21.84 -3.20
CA GLY A 16 12.76 -21.10 -1.94
C GLY A 16 11.45 -20.31 -1.84
N ILE A 17 10.92 -19.78 -2.95
CA ILE A 17 9.61 -19.12 -3.00
C ILE A 17 8.50 -20.15 -2.76
N ASP A 18 8.61 -21.35 -3.35
CA ASP A 18 7.66 -22.44 -3.19
C ASP A 18 7.64 -22.94 -1.74
N GLU A 19 8.82 -23.04 -1.10
CA GLU A 19 8.96 -23.39 0.31
C GLU A 19 8.27 -22.37 1.23
N LEU A 20 8.41 -21.06 0.92
CA LEU A 20 7.84 -19.97 1.69
C LEU A 20 6.30 -19.87 1.61
N HIS A 21 5.62 -20.66 0.76
CA HIS A 21 4.15 -20.68 0.60
C HIS A 21 3.52 -19.28 0.63
N VAL A 22 4.15 -18.32 -0.03
CA VAL A 22 3.70 -16.93 0.00
C VAL A 22 2.36 -16.85 -0.73
N PRO A 23 1.26 -16.42 -0.09
CA PRO A 23 0.00 -16.23 -0.78
C PRO A 23 0.22 -15.26 -1.95
N GLU A 24 -0.24 -15.64 -3.15
CA GLU A 24 -0.09 -14.77 -4.31
C GLU A 24 -0.68 -13.39 -3.99
N PRO A 25 0.13 -12.32 -4.04
CA PRO A 25 -0.39 -10.99 -3.78
C PRO A 25 -1.45 -10.70 -4.84
N SER A 26 -2.67 -10.39 -4.40
CA SER A 26 -3.77 -9.95 -5.28
C SER A 26 -3.48 -8.54 -5.81
N ALA A 27 -2.38 -8.41 -6.56
CA ALA A 27 -1.84 -7.16 -7.08
C ALA A 27 -2.89 -6.40 -7.90
N ASP A 28 -3.75 -7.14 -8.62
CA ASP A 28 -4.85 -6.58 -9.39
C ASP A 28 -5.93 -5.94 -8.51
N ALA A 29 -6.32 -6.61 -7.43
CA ALA A 29 -7.30 -6.07 -6.48
C ALA A 29 -6.75 -4.85 -5.73
N GLU A 30 -5.47 -4.90 -5.31
CA GLU A 30 -4.81 -3.77 -4.65
C GLU A 30 -4.71 -2.55 -5.59
N SER A 31 -4.35 -2.78 -6.87
CA SER A 31 -4.27 -1.74 -7.90
C SER A 31 -5.64 -1.11 -8.18
N LEU A 32 -6.69 -1.93 -8.27
CA LEU A 32 -8.06 -1.43 -8.47
C LEU A 32 -8.52 -0.58 -7.28
N LEU A 33 -8.30 -1.04 -6.05
CA LEU A 33 -8.71 -0.33 -4.84
C LEU A 33 -7.95 0.98 -4.65
N LEU A 34 -6.67 1.03 -5.04
CA LEU A 34 -5.90 2.28 -5.07
C LEU A 34 -6.48 3.27 -6.09
N LYS A 35 -6.80 2.80 -7.31
CA LYS A 35 -7.45 3.63 -8.34
C LYS A 35 -8.79 4.18 -7.86
N LEU A 36 -9.60 3.35 -7.21
CA LEU A 36 -10.85 3.78 -6.57
C LEU A 36 -10.61 4.81 -5.47
N GLY A 37 -9.55 4.65 -4.67
CA GLY A 37 -9.15 5.62 -3.65
C GLY A 37 -8.85 7.01 -4.21
N VAL A 38 -8.36 7.10 -5.45
CA VAL A 38 -8.12 8.38 -6.13
C VAL A 38 -9.35 8.86 -6.91
N ALA A 39 -10.11 7.96 -7.53
CA ALA A 39 -11.26 8.32 -8.35
C ALA A 39 -12.45 8.81 -7.52
N LEU A 40 -12.77 8.13 -6.41
CA LEU A 40 -13.94 8.46 -5.58
C LEU A 40 -13.91 9.89 -5.02
N PRO A 41 -12.78 10.44 -4.52
CA PRO A 41 -12.73 11.82 -4.06
C PRO A 41 -12.88 12.84 -5.17
N ILE A 42 -12.32 12.58 -6.36
CA ILE A 42 -12.50 13.45 -7.51
C ILE A 42 -13.98 13.51 -7.88
N ILE A 43 -14.63 12.35 -7.99
CA ILE A 43 -16.07 12.25 -8.27
C ILE A 43 -16.87 12.98 -7.18
N GLY A 44 -16.53 12.76 -5.90
CA GLY A 44 -17.18 13.42 -4.77
C GLY A 44 -17.09 14.95 -4.82
N VAL A 45 -15.91 15.49 -5.14
CA VAL A 45 -15.71 16.94 -5.33
C VAL A 45 -16.54 17.47 -6.51
N VAL A 46 -16.57 16.75 -7.64
CA VAL A 46 -17.42 17.14 -8.78
C VAL A 46 -18.90 17.20 -8.37
N LEU A 47 -19.40 16.21 -7.63
CA LEU A 47 -20.78 16.20 -7.15
C LEU A 47 -21.08 17.37 -6.21
N ILE A 48 -20.15 17.73 -5.32
CA ILE A 48 -20.30 18.91 -4.43
C ILE A 48 -20.40 20.19 -5.25
N LEU A 49 -19.56 20.36 -6.29
CA LEU A 49 -19.60 21.53 -7.16
C LEU A 49 -20.90 21.61 -7.96
N LEU A 50 -21.39 20.47 -8.48
CA LEU A 50 -22.68 20.41 -9.18
C LEU A 50 -23.85 20.71 -8.24
N ALA A 51 -23.80 20.24 -7.00
CA ALA A 51 -24.81 20.56 -5.98
C ALA A 51 -24.85 22.05 -5.68
N TYR A 52 -23.67 22.65 -5.48
CA TYR A 52 -23.53 24.09 -5.25
C TYR A 52 -24.05 24.92 -6.42
N TRP A 53 -23.69 24.54 -7.66
CA TRP A 53 -24.17 25.22 -8.86
C TRP A 53 -25.70 25.20 -8.95
N ASN A 54 -26.34 24.05 -8.72
CA ASN A 54 -27.80 23.94 -8.75
C ASN A 54 -28.46 24.71 -7.60
N ALA A 55 -27.95 24.57 -6.37
CA ALA A 55 -28.52 25.21 -5.19
C ALA A 55 -28.43 26.74 -5.27
N SER A 56 -27.32 27.28 -5.78
CA SER A 56 -27.11 28.73 -5.93
C SER A 56 -28.06 29.38 -6.95
N GLY A 57 -28.54 28.61 -7.93
CA GLY A 57 -29.56 29.08 -8.89
C GLY A 57 -30.99 29.02 -8.35
N SER A 58 -31.26 28.30 -7.26
CA SER A 58 -32.62 28.12 -6.73
C SER A 58 -33.02 29.24 -5.77
N LYS A 59 -34.22 29.80 -6.01
CA LYS A 59 -34.84 30.82 -5.13
C LYS A 59 -35.58 30.21 -3.93
N TYR A 60 -35.82 28.90 -3.95
CA TYR A 60 -36.61 28.21 -2.91
C TYR A 60 -35.70 27.34 -2.05
N VAL A 61 -35.67 27.64 -0.75
CA VAL A 61 -34.90 26.86 0.24
C VAL A 61 -35.34 25.39 0.28
N ALA A 62 -36.62 25.13 0.02
CA ALA A 62 -37.16 23.77 -0.04
C ALA A 62 -36.45 22.89 -1.09
N ASP A 63 -36.00 23.46 -2.21
CA ASP A 63 -35.27 22.74 -3.26
C ASP A 63 -33.78 22.60 -2.92
N GLN A 64 -33.22 23.53 -2.14
CA GLN A 64 -31.82 23.54 -1.77
C GLN A 64 -31.46 22.38 -0.83
N VAL A 65 -32.36 21.96 0.06
CA VAL A 65 -32.11 20.85 1.01
C VAL A 65 -31.88 19.51 0.29
N PRO A 66 -32.76 19.05 -0.62
CA PRO A 66 -32.50 17.86 -1.42
C PRO A 66 -31.23 17.95 -2.28
N MET A 67 -30.91 19.12 -2.84
CA MET A 67 -29.68 19.33 -3.62
C MET A 67 -28.43 19.19 -2.75
N LEU A 68 -28.45 19.74 -1.54
CA LEU A 68 -27.37 19.62 -0.56
C LEU A 68 -27.18 18.16 -0.12
N LEU A 69 -28.25 17.43 0.19
CA LEU A 69 -28.15 16.02 0.59
C LEU A 69 -27.60 15.16 -0.56
N SER A 70 -28.20 15.29 -1.75
CA SER A 70 -27.91 14.39 -2.88
C SER A 70 -26.51 14.58 -3.46
N GLY A 71 -26.01 15.81 -3.60
CA GLY A 71 -24.67 16.03 -4.16
C GLY A 71 -23.63 16.46 -3.12
N GLY A 72 -24.02 17.21 -2.09
CA GLY A 72 -23.13 17.66 -1.03
C GLY A 72 -22.74 16.52 -0.07
N VAL A 73 -23.73 15.94 0.62
CA VAL A 73 -23.49 14.88 1.61
C VAL A 73 -22.99 13.60 0.95
N LEU A 74 -23.59 13.17 -0.16
CA LEU A 74 -23.09 12.03 -0.93
C LEU A 74 -21.67 12.26 -1.44
N GLY A 75 -21.40 13.42 -2.04
CA GLY A 75 -20.08 13.76 -2.56
C GLY A 75 -19.01 13.77 -1.45
N LEU A 76 -19.35 14.31 -0.28
CA LEU A 76 -18.46 14.27 0.89
C LEU A 76 -18.21 12.83 1.36
N GLY A 77 -19.24 11.99 1.40
CA GLY A 77 -19.11 10.57 1.74
C GLY A 77 -18.17 9.83 0.79
N LEU A 78 -18.32 10.03 -0.52
CA LEU A 78 -17.42 9.44 -1.53
C LEU A 78 -15.98 9.94 -1.36
N ALA A 79 -15.79 11.21 -1.04
CA ALA A 79 -14.46 11.76 -0.78
C ALA A 79 -13.79 11.15 0.46
N ILE A 80 -14.52 10.98 1.55
CA ILE A 80 -13.99 10.35 2.78
C ILE A 80 -13.64 8.88 2.52
N ILE A 81 -14.54 8.13 1.88
CA ILE A 81 -14.29 6.70 1.57
C ILE A 81 -13.09 6.55 0.66
N GLY A 82 -13.02 7.34 -0.43
CA GLY A 82 -11.91 7.32 -1.35
C GLY A 82 -10.58 7.68 -0.69
N LEU A 83 -10.56 8.75 0.11
CA LEU A 83 -9.38 9.14 0.87
C LEU A 83 -8.93 8.04 1.84
N GLY A 84 -9.88 7.39 2.53
CA GLY A 84 -9.60 6.26 3.41
C GLY A 84 -8.94 5.09 2.68
N LEU A 85 -9.47 4.72 1.51
CA LEU A 85 -8.86 3.69 0.64
C LEU A 85 -7.46 4.11 0.20
N PHE A 86 -7.32 5.32 -0.35
CA PHE A 86 -6.03 5.83 -0.82
C PHE A 86 -4.96 5.80 0.27
N LEU A 87 -5.28 6.30 1.47
CA LEU A 87 -4.36 6.28 2.61
C LEU A 87 -4.02 4.85 3.03
N ARG A 88 -5.02 3.97 3.16
CA ARG A 88 -4.82 2.58 3.59
C ARG A 88 -3.87 1.81 2.66
N PHE A 89 -4.00 1.97 1.35
CA PHE A 89 -3.16 1.28 0.37
C PHE A 89 -1.80 1.95 0.18
N SER A 90 -1.76 3.29 0.16
CA SER A 90 -0.50 4.04 0.03
C SER A 90 0.42 3.82 1.22
N LEU A 91 -0.12 3.87 2.45
CA LEU A 91 0.64 3.61 3.67
C LEU A 91 1.12 2.16 3.73
N ALA A 92 0.28 1.19 3.39
CA ALA A 92 0.69 -0.21 3.37
C ALA A 92 1.86 -0.44 2.40
N ARG A 93 1.81 0.16 1.21
CA ARG A 93 2.91 0.08 0.24
C ARG A 93 4.19 0.72 0.76
N LEU A 94 4.08 1.90 1.36
CA LEU A 94 5.23 2.60 1.95
C LEU A 94 5.86 1.79 3.09
N LEU A 95 5.03 1.26 4.01
CA LEU A 95 5.49 0.48 5.14
C LEU A 95 6.12 -0.84 4.71
N ARG A 96 5.57 -1.53 3.70
CA ARG A 96 6.19 -2.75 3.13
C ARG A 96 7.58 -2.46 2.58
N PHE A 97 7.70 -1.41 1.77
CA PHE A 97 8.98 -0.98 1.23
C PHE A 97 9.97 -0.63 2.35
N TRP A 98 9.51 0.14 3.33
CA TRP A 98 10.36 0.60 4.42
C TRP A 98 10.80 -0.54 5.34
N LEU A 99 9.92 -1.50 5.64
CA LEU A 99 10.26 -2.67 6.43
C LEU A 99 11.26 -3.58 5.71
N ALA A 100 11.07 -3.82 4.41
CA ALA A 100 12.02 -4.61 3.62
C ALA A 100 13.41 -3.96 3.63
N ARG A 101 13.45 -2.64 3.45
CA ARG A 101 14.69 -1.87 3.54
C ARG A 101 15.34 -1.97 4.93
N LEU A 102 14.55 -1.80 6.00
CA LEU A 102 15.05 -1.88 7.37
C LEU A 102 15.67 -3.26 7.68
N ILE A 103 15.04 -4.34 7.21
CA ILE A 103 15.56 -5.70 7.39
C ILE A 103 16.93 -5.87 6.71
N VAL A 104 17.08 -5.38 5.47
CA VAL A 104 18.36 -5.43 4.75
C VAL A 104 19.42 -4.62 5.47
N GLU A 105 19.10 -3.40 5.90
CA GLU A 105 20.01 -2.54 6.66
C GLU A 105 20.43 -3.19 7.99
N GLN A 106 19.53 -3.92 8.67
CA GLN A 106 19.85 -4.67 9.89
C GLN A 106 20.78 -5.86 9.65
N GLN A 107 20.59 -6.62 8.56
CA GLN A 107 21.47 -7.74 8.21
C GLN A 107 22.92 -7.28 8.03
N GLU A 108 23.14 -6.18 7.30
CA GLU A 108 24.49 -5.62 7.12
C GLU A 108 25.13 -5.20 8.47
N GLN A 109 24.34 -4.68 9.41
CA GLN A 109 24.84 -4.34 10.73
C GLN A 109 25.22 -5.58 11.54
N THR A 110 24.39 -6.62 11.50
CA THR A 110 24.67 -7.90 12.16
C THR A 110 25.94 -8.53 11.61
N ASP A 111 26.13 -8.55 10.29
CA ASP A 111 27.32 -9.12 9.65
C ASP A 111 28.60 -8.40 10.10
N ARG A 112 28.57 -7.06 10.16
CA ARG A 112 29.71 -6.27 10.64
C ARG A 112 30.05 -6.55 12.10
N VAL A 113 29.03 -6.74 12.95
CA VAL A 113 29.25 -7.09 14.38
C VAL A 113 29.85 -8.49 14.50
N VAL A 114 29.31 -9.47 13.76
CA VAL A 114 29.83 -10.86 13.75
C VAL A 114 31.28 -10.88 13.26
N GLU A 115 31.60 -10.15 12.19
CA GLU A 115 32.97 -10.06 11.67
C GLU A 115 33.92 -9.43 12.70
N ALA A 116 33.49 -8.35 13.37
CA ALA A 116 34.30 -7.69 14.40
C ALA A 116 34.56 -8.63 15.59
N LEU A 117 33.57 -9.41 16.02
CA LEU A 117 33.72 -10.41 17.07
C LEU A 117 34.68 -11.52 16.66
N GLY A 118 34.53 -12.08 15.45
CA GLY A 118 35.45 -13.10 14.94
C GLY A 118 36.90 -12.60 14.85
N ARG A 119 37.11 -11.32 14.49
CA ARG A 119 38.43 -10.68 14.50
C ARG A 119 39.03 -10.55 15.91
N ILE A 120 38.19 -10.32 16.93
CA ILE A 120 38.64 -10.25 18.33
C ILE A 120 38.99 -11.65 18.84
N GLU A 121 38.16 -12.65 18.56
CA GLU A 121 38.41 -14.05 18.92
C GLU A 121 39.75 -14.54 18.34
N ALA A 122 40.01 -14.27 17.05
CA ALA A 122 41.28 -14.63 16.41
C ALA A 122 42.51 -14.02 17.11
N LYS A 123 42.42 -12.77 17.58
CA LYS A 123 43.51 -12.09 18.30
C LYS A 123 43.70 -12.57 19.74
N LEU A 124 42.69 -13.17 20.35
CA LEU A 124 42.75 -13.72 21.71
C LEU A 124 43.22 -15.18 21.72
N GLY A 125 43.09 -15.90 20.61
CA GLY A 125 43.57 -17.27 20.43
C GLY A 125 45.05 -17.37 20.01
N GLU A 126 45.69 -16.25 19.64
CA GLU A 126 47.14 -16.09 19.48
C GLU A 126 47.79 -15.64 20.80
#